data_AF-A0A7V9W4Y0-F1
#
_entry.id   AF-A0A7V9W4Y0-F1
#
_cell.length_a   1.000
_cell.length_b   1.000
_cell.length_c   1.000
_cell.angle_alpha   90.00
_cell.angle_beta   90.00
_cell.angle_gamma   90.00
#
_symmetry.space_group_name_H-M   'P 1'
#
loop_
_entity.id
_entity.type
_entity.pdbx_description
1 polymer ?
#
loop_
_entity_poly.entity_id
_entity_poly.type
_entity_poly.pdbx_seq_one_letter_code
_entity_poly.pdbx_strand_id
1 'polypeptide(L)'
;MALRPPSEVRRVSGLSETEAGLIRAFVQGAVYCWIKNRKGERFAVRDLVGGENTDWTGTSLEPIYKKHRKAGKTEDEAFEAAAKDIGWVVKGVLADDQRVFEVDSSGYTNTYRWCEMG
;
A
#
# COMPACT_ATOMS: atom_id res chain seq x y z
N MET A 1 -16.15 5.75 -6.90
CA MET A 1 -14.75 5.75 -6.44
C MET A 1 -14.75 5.75 -4.91
N ALA A 2 -14.00 4.84 -4.30
CA ALA A 2 -13.93 4.72 -2.85
C ALA A 2 -13.10 5.82 -2.17
N LEU A 3 -12.13 6.42 -2.86
CA LEU A 3 -11.31 7.50 -2.30
C LEU A 3 -12.02 8.86 -2.36
N ARG A 4 -11.93 9.64 -1.27
CA ARG A 4 -12.42 11.02 -1.16
C ARG A 4 -11.33 11.96 -0.62
N PRO A 5 -10.87 12.96 -1.39
CA PRO A 5 -11.23 13.21 -2.78
C PRO A 5 -10.75 12.09 -3.72
N PRO A 6 -11.35 11.97 -4.92
CA PRO A 6 -10.81 11.12 -5.98
C PRO A 6 -9.35 11.45 -6.26
N SER A 7 -8.55 10.43 -6.56
CA SER A 7 -7.13 10.63 -6.83
C SER A 7 -6.60 9.56 -7.78
N GLU A 8 -5.51 9.89 -8.49
CA GLU A 8 -4.90 9.01 -9.50
C GLU A 8 -4.49 7.65 -8.92
N VAL A 9 -4.80 6.55 -9.61
CA VAL A 9 -4.37 5.21 -9.25
C VAL A 9 -3.47 4.66 -10.35
N ARG A 10 -2.32 4.09 -9.98
CA ARG A 10 -1.36 3.50 -10.92
C ARG A 10 -1.21 2.01 -10.66
N ARG A 11 -1.15 1.22 -11.73
CA ARG A 11 -0.74 -0.19 -11.64
C ARG A 11 0.78 -0.27 -11.56
N VAL A 12 1.26 -1.09 -10.64
CA VAL A 12 2.68 -1.40 -10.49
C VAL A 12 3.08 -2.42 -11.58
N SER A 13 4.11 -2.09 -12.37
CA SER A 13 4.64 -2.96 -13.44
C SER A 13 5.83 -3.80 -12.97
N GLY A 14 6.23 -4.77 -13.79
CA GLY A 14 7.39 -5.64 -13.51
C GLY A 14 7.10 -6.74 -12.48
N LEU A 15 5.83 -7.10 -12.30
CA LEU A 15 5.35 -8.22 -11.49
C LEU A 15 4.49 -9.13 -12.37
N SER A 16 4.53 -10.44 -12.12
CA SER A 16 3.54 -11.37 -12.65
C SER A 16 2.14 -11.09 -12.07
N GLU A 17 1.10 -11.57 -12.74
CA GLU A 17 -0.27 -11.43 -12.26
C GLU A 17 -0.46 -12.10 -10.88
N THR A 18 0.18 -13.26 -10.66
CA THR A 18 0.16 -13.95 -9.37
C THR A 18 0.83 -13.13 -8.27
N GLU A 19 2.02 -12.58 -8.51
CA GLU A 19 2.70 -11.72 -7.54
C GLU A 19 1.88 -10.47 -7.22
N ALA A 20 1.35 -9.80 -8.25
CA ALA A 20 0.51 -8.62 -8.07
C ALA A 20 -0.78 -8.96 -7.27
N GLY A 21 -1.40 -10.11 -7.52
CA GLY A 21 -2.56 -10.60 -6.79
C GLY A 21 -2.26 -10.87 -5.32
N LEU A 22 -1.16 -11.58 -5.02
CA LEU A 22 -0.73 -11.89 -3.66
C LEU A 22 -0.37 -10.63 -2.86
N ILE A 23 0.33 -9.68 -3.49
CA ILE A 23 0.65 -8.38 -2.88
C ILE A 23 -0.62 -7.61 -2.54
N ARG A 24 -1.59 -7.52 -3.46
CA ARG A 24 -2.87 -6.85 -3.20
C ARG A 24 -3.66 -7.54 -2.08
N ALA A 25 -3.70 -8.88 -2.05
CA ALA A 25 -4.38 -9.62 -0.99
C ALA A 25 -3.74 -9.39 0.38
N PHE A 26 -2.40 -9.39 0.45
CA PHE A 26 -1.65 -9.07 1.67
C PHE A 26 -1.99 -7.67 2.17
N VAL A 27 -1.92 -6.66 1.29
CA VAL A 27 -2.24 -5.26 1.63
C VAL A 27 -3.69 -5.09 2.04
N GLN A 28 -4.63 -5.75 1.36
CA GLN A 28 -6.04 -5.71 1.72
C GLN A 28 -6.27 -6.29 3.13
N GLY A 29 -5.63 -7.40 3.47
CA GLY A 29 -5.65 -7.97 4.81
C GLY A 29 -5.14 -6.98 5.86
N ALA A 30 -4.00 -6.32 5.60
CA ALA A 30 -3.43 -5.31 6.50
C ALA A 30 -4.39 -4.12 6.71
N VAL A 31 -4.99 -3.60 5.63
CA VAL A 31 -6.01 -2.54 5.71
C VAL A 31 -7.20 -2.98 6.56
N TYR A 32 -7.71 -4.21 6.36
CA TYR A 32 -8.89 -4.70 7.08
C TYR A 32 -8.60 -4.88 8.56
N CYS A 33 -7.41 -5.39 8.90
CA CYS A 33 -6.94 -5.47 10.28
C CYS A 33 -6.87 -4.08 10.93
N TRP A 34 -6.35 -3.08 10.21
CA TRP A 34 -6.29 -1.71 10.72
C TRP A 34 -7.69 -1.15 11.00
N ILE A 35 -8.56 -1.09 9.99
CA ILE A 35 -9.85 -0.41 10.12
C ILE A 35 -10.81 -1.11 11.10
N LYS A 36 -10.68 -2.43 11.26
CA LYS A 36 -11.46 -3.20 12.24
C LYS A 36 -11.01 -2.89 13.67
N ASN A 37 -9.70 -2.86 13.92
CA ASN A 37 -9.15 -2.77 15.27
C ASN A 37 -8.92 -1.32 15.73
N ARG A 38 -8.82 -0.37 14.80
CA ARG A 38 -8.50 1.05 15.03
C ARG A 38 -9.53 1.94 14.36
N LYS A 39 -10.78 1.80 14.79
CA LYS A 39 -11.93 2.51 14.18
C LYS A 39 -11.72 4.02 14.21
N GLY A 40 -11.95 4.67 13.07
CA GLY A 40 -11.83 6.13 12.94
C GLY A 40 -10.39 6.67 12.94
N GLU A 41 -9.38 5.83 13.19
CA GLU A 41 -7.98 6.24 13.10
C GLU A 41 -7.49 6.33 11.65
N ARG A 42 -6.55 7.25 11.42
CA ARG A 42 -5.86 7.42 10.15
C ARG A 42 -4.64 6.52 10.09
N PHE A 43 -4.30 6.04 8.89
CA PHE A 43 -3.07 5.31 8.62
C PHE A 43 -2.37 5.84 7.37
N ALA A 44 -1.05 5.77 7.39
CA ALA A 44 -0.18 5.84 6.23
C ALA A 44 0.29 4.42 5.86
N VAL A 45 0.91 4.31 4.69
CA VAL A 45 1.51 3.04 4.19
C VAL A 45 2.47 2.42 5.22
N ARG A 46 3.29 3.25 5.86
CA ARG A 46 4.27 2.80 6.86
C ARG A 46 3.64 2.14 8.09
N ASP A 47 2.40 2.51 8.41
CA ASP A 47 1.69 1.96 9.56
C ASP A 47 1.15 0.54 9.27
N LEU A 48 1.08 0.15 7.99
CA LEU A 48 0.64 -1.18 7.56
C LEU A 48 1.81 -2.13 7.32
N VAL A 49 2.84 -1.66 6.61
CA VAL A 49 3.89 -2.52 6.02
C VAL A 49 5.27 -1.85 5.99
N GLY A 50 5.52 -0.87 6.85
CA GLY A 50 6.81 -0.20 6.96
C GLY A 50 7.18 0.11 8.40
N GLY A 51 7.92 1.20 8.62
CA GLY A 51 8.38 1.57 9.96
C GLY A 51 9.37 0.53 10.48
N GLU A 52 8.98 -0.23 11.51
CA GLU A 52 9.77 -1.33 12.05
C GLU A 52 9.66 -2.62 11.20
N ASN A 53 8.65 -2.72 10.34
CA ASN A 53 8.38 -3.90 9.51
C ASN A 53 8.80 -3.67 8.04
N THR A 54 10.06 -3.30 7.83
CA THR A 54 10.63 -2.96 6.51
C THR A 54 11.37 -4.12 5.84
N ASP A 55 11.68 -5.18 6.58
CA ASP A 55 12.16 -6.43 5.99
C ASP A 55 10.97 -7.26 5.51
N TRP A 56 10.85 -7.37 4.19
CA TRP A 56 9.78 -8.12 3.54
C TRP A 56 10.19 -9.53 3.11
N THR A 57 11.38 -9.98 3.50
CA THR A 57 11.90 -11.32 3.18
C THR A 57 10.90 -12.40 3.61
N GLY A 58 10.62 -13.34 2.71
CA GLY A 58 9.67 -14.45 2.98
C GLY A 58 8.19 -14.06 2.99
N THR A 59 7.85 -12.80 2.74
CA THR A 59 6.45 -12.34 2.62
C THR A 59 6.04 -12.20 1.15
N SER A 60 4.73 -12.05 0.90
CA SER A 60 4.21 -11.72 -0.42
C SER A 60 4.68 -10.36 -0.95
N LEU A 61 5.24 -9.48 -0.11
CA LEU A 61 5.75 -8.16 -0.52
C LEU A 61 7.17 -8.24 -1.11
N GLU A 62 7.92 -9.31 -0.83
CA GLU A 62 9.31 -9.49 -1.28
C GLU A 62 9.53 -9.27 -2.79
N PRO A 63 8.64 -9.73 -3.71
CA PRO A 63 8.82 -9.53 -5.15
C PRO A 63 8.90 -8.05 -5.56
N ILE A 64 8.25 -7.16 -4.82
CA ILE A 64 8.23 -5.72 -5.14
C ILE A 64 9.59 -5.07 -4.93
N TYR A 65 10.37 -5.57 -3.97
CA TYR A 65 11.76 -5.18 -3.76
C TYR A 65 12.69 -5.91 -4.74
N LYS A 66 12.53 -7.22 -4.87
CA LYS A 66 13.39 -8.05 -5.74
C LYS A 66 13.39 -7.58 -7.20
N LYS A 67 12.26 -7.12 -7.75
CA LYS A 67 12.22 -6.61 -9.13
C LYS A 67 13.11 -5.37 -9.33
N HIS A 68 13.26 -4.52 -8.31
CA HIS A 68 14.12 -3.34 -8.37
C HIS A 68 15.59 -3.72 -8.29
N ARG A 69 15.94 -4.69 -7.44
CA ARG A 69 17.29 -5.28 -7.42
C ARG A 69 17.67 -5.95 -8.73
N LYS A 70 16.75 -6.70 -9.34
CA LYS A 70 16.94 -7.31 -10.68
C LYS A 70 17.13 -6.25 -11.78
N ALA A 71 16.60 -5.05 -11.61
CA ALA A 71 16.78 -3.93 -12.52
C ALA A 71 18.11 -3.15 -12.30
N GLY A 72 19.00 -3.64 -11.42
CA GLY A 72 20.32 -3.07 -11.20
C GLY A 72 20.42 -1.96 -10.17
N LYS A 73 19.33 -1.67 -9.44
CA LYS A 73 19.34 -0.65 -8.37
C LYS A 73 20.17 -1.09 -7.18
N THR A 74 20.78 -0.12 -6.50
CA THR A 74 21.39 -0.35 -5.17
C THR A 74 20.34 -0.79 -4.16
N GLU A 75 20.77 -1.20 -2.97
CA GLU A 75 19.86 -1.60 -1.89
C GLU A 75 18.93 -0.44 -1.49
N ASP A 76 19.50 0.74 -1.25
CA ASP A 76 18.75 1.95 -0.89
C ASP A 76 17.78 2.37 -2.01
N GLU A 77 18.25 2.41 -3.27
CA GLU A 77 17.41 2.75 -4.42
C GLU A 77 16.27 1.75 -4.62
N ALA A 78 16.54 0.47 -4.40
CA ALA A 78 15.53 -0.58 -4.52
C ALA A 78 14.52 -0.48 -3.38
N PHE A 79 14.96 -0.18 -2.16
CA PHE A 79 14.09 0.03 -1.01
C PHE A 79 13.17 1.24 -1.21
N GLU A 80 13.71 2.40 -1.60
CA GLU A 80 12.92 3.59 -1.90
C GLU A 80 11.91 3.36 -3.02
N ALA A 81 12.32 2.68 -4.09
CA ALA A 81 11.42 2.38 -5.20
C ALA A 81 10.33 1.38 -4.82
N ALA A 82 10.65 0.39 -4.00
CA ALA A 82 9.69 -0.59 -3.48
C ALA A 82 8.66 0.08 -2.55
N ALA A 83 9.09 1.02 -1.70
CA ALA A 83 8.20 1.80 -0.85
C ALA A 83 7.20 2.64 -1.67
N LYS A 84 7.67 3.28 -2.76
CA LYS A 84 6.80 4.02 -3.71
C LYS A 84 5.78 3.09 -4.37
N ASP A 85 6.21 1.93 -4.83
CA ASP A 85 5.32 0.94 -5.46
C ASP A 85 4.25 0.42 -4.48
N ILE A 86 4.62 0.14 -3.23
CA ILE A 86 3.64 -0.24 -2.20
C ILE A 86 2.64 0.88 -1.93
N GLY A 87 3.06 2.14 -1.96
CA GLY A 87 2.13 3.28 -1.89
C GLY A 87 1.06 3.23 -2.98
N TRP A 88 1.43 2.88 -4.21
CA TRP A 88 0.49 2.69 -5.32
C TRP A 88 -0.41 1.46 -5.12
N VAL A 89 0.13 0.36 -4.61
CA VAL A 89 -0.67 -0.84 -4.28
C VAL A 89 -1.74 -0.52 -3.24
N VAL A 90 -1.36 0.13 -2.12
CA VAL A 90 -2.30 0.54 -1.07
C VAL A 90 -3.40 1.41 -1.68
N LYS A 91 -3.03 2.43 -2.43
CA LYS A 91 -3.99 3.32 -3.07
C LYS A 91 -4.95 2.59 -4.02
N GLY A 92 -4.44 1.63 -4.81
CA GLY A 92 -5.26 0.79 -5.68
C GLY A 92 -6.22 -0.10 -4.89
N VAL A 93 -5.75 -0.76 -3.83
CA VAL A 93 -6.60 -1.56 -2.93
C VAL A 93 -7.73 -0.71 -2.34
N LEU A 94 -7.42 0.50 -1.85
CA LEU A 94 -8.43 1.40 -1.28
C LEU A 94 -9.41 1.94 -2.33
N ALA A 95 -8.94 2.21 -3.56
CA ALA A 95 -9.79 2.71 -4.64
C ALA A 95 -10.79 1.67 -5.15
N ASP A 96 -10.41 0.38 -5.10
CA ASP A 96 -11.21 -0.76 -5.52
C ASP A 96 -12.11 -1.32 -4.40
N ASP A 97 -11.92 -0.89 -3.14
CA ASP A 97 -12.74 -1.36 -2.01
C ASP A 97 -14.18 -0.82 -2.10
N GLN A 98 -15.13 -1.53 -1.50
CA GLN A 98 -16.53 -1.06 -1.43
C GLN A 98 -16.73 0.04 -0.39
N ARG A 99 -15.85 0.12 0.62
CA ARG A 99 -15.87 1.16 1.64
C ARG A 99 -15.29 2.46 1.11
N VAL A 100 -15.76 3.58 1.67
CA VAL A 100 -15.23 4.90 1.35
C VAL A 100 -14.08 5.26 2.28
N PHE A 101 -12.97 5.74 1.72
CA PHE A 101 -11.81 6.20 2.46
C PHE A 101 -11.56 7.68 2.20
N GLU A 102 -11.46 8.45 3.28
CA GLU A 102 -10.99 9.83 3.24
C GLU A 102 -9.47 9.84 3.07
N VAL A 103 -8.99 10.71 2.18
CA VAL A 103 -7.57 10.93 1.88
C VAL A 103 -7.17 12.30 2.37
N ASP A 104 -6.04 12.35 3.09
CA ASP A 104 -5.36 13.60 3.41
C ASP A 104 -3.93 13.57 2.88
N SER A 105 -3.65 14.53 2.00
CA SER A 105 -2.38 14.73 1.32
C SER A 105 -1.64 16.00 1.76
N SER A 106 -2.04 16.61 2.88
CA SER A 106 -1.41 17.83 3.41
C SER A 106 -0.03 17.60 4.03
N GLY A 107 0.27 16.36 4.43
CA GLY A 107 1.57 15.97 5.01
C GLY A 107 2.56 15.39 4.00
N TYR A 108 3.74 14.99 4.49
CA TYR A 108 4.79 14.34 3.69
C TYR A 108 4.36 13.02 3.05
N THR A 109 3.39 12.34 3.65
CA THR A 109 2.81 11.10 3.14
C THR A 109 1.30 11.17 3.22
N ASN A 110 0.62 10.62 2.21
CA ASN A 110 -0.83 10.48 2.26
C ASN A 110 -1.24 9.63 3.47
N THR A 111 -2.28 10.09 4.16
CA THR A 111 -2.98 9.30 5.18
C THR A 111 -4.41 9.00 4.72
N TYR A 112 -4.93 7.88 5.21
CA TYR A 112 -6.23 7.35 4.84
C TYR A 112 -7.04 7.03 6.09
N ARG A 113 -8.36 7.22 6.03
CA ARG A 113 -9.28 6.82 7.09
C ARG A 113 -10.55 6.24 6.48
N TRP A 114 -11.03 5.13 7.03
CA TRP A 114 -12.34 4.61 6.65
C TRP A 114 -13.45 5.56 7.15
N CYS A 115 -14.31 6.02 6.25
CA CYS A 115 -15.54 6.73 6.59
C CYS A 115 -16.60 5.70 6.99
N GLU A 116 -16.74 5.42 8.29
CA GLU A 116 -17.87 4.64 8.82
C GLU A 116 -19.15 5.44 8.54
N MET A 117 -19.97 4.97 7.60
CA MET A 117 -21.34 5.47 7.48
C MET A 117 -22.13 4.74 8.56
N GLY A 118 -22.63 5.49 9.55
CA GLY A 118 -23.54 4.98 10.57
C GLY A 118 -24.86 4.48 10.00
#